data_AF-A0A1X7SYU4-F1
#
_entry.id   AF-A0A1X7SYU4-F1
#
_cell.length_a   1.000
_cell.length_b   1.000
_cell.length_c   1.000
_cell.angle_alpha   90.00
_cell.angle_beta   90.00
_cell.angle_gamma   90.00
#
_symmetry.space_group_name_H-M   'P 1'
#
loop_
_entity.id
_entity.type
_entity.pdbx_description
1 polymer ?
#
loop_
_entity_poly.entity_id
_entity_poly.type
_entity_poly.pdbx_seq_one_letter_code
_entity_poly.pdbx_strand_id
1 'polypeptide(L)'
;MKELELAEECGSGGGWTRLAYLDMSDATQNCPSGFRLYQSGGVRACGRNSSSGGCVSVQFPSNGIIYSQICGRVTGYQYGHTDGLHTHRSIDNYYLEGVSITRGSPRQHVWSLISGYTELGLNSCPCNNGSSVSVQSFIGNNYFCESGNSNSSGTSQILYTSDPLWDGQGCGSLESPCCNVPGIPWFHRDYGSNTTTDYIELRVCADNGSEGYEEDSPVSYYEIYVK
;
A
#
# COMPACT_ATOMS: atom_id res chain seq x y z
N MET A 1 -25.24 10.89 -4.03
CA MET A 1 -24.83 11.44 -2.72
C MET A 1 -24.48 10.34 -1.71
N LYS A 2 -23.85 9.22 -2.11
CA LYS A 2 -23.57 8.08 -1.21
C LYS A 2 -22.09 7.65 -1.18
N GLU A 3 -21.24 8.50 -1.75
CA GLU A 3 -19.83 8.19 -2.07
C GLU A 3 -18.89 9.26 -1.51
N LEU A 4 -19.44 10.35 -0.98
CA LEU A 4 -18.72 11.44 -0.31
C LEU A 4 -18.57 11.24 1.21
N GLU A 5 -19.23 10.23 1.81
CA GLU A 5 -19.19 9.99 3.27
C GLU A 5 -17.91 9.26 3.72
N LEU A 6 -17.37 8.32 2.92
CA LEU A 6 -16.24 7.47 3.35
C LEU A 6 -14.92 8.21 3.58
N ALA A 7 -14.65 9.29 2.84
CA ALA A 7 -13.40 10.06 2.99
C ALA A 7 -13.36 10.90 4.28
N GLU A 8 -14.49 11.06 4.97
CA GLU A 8 -14.62 11.87 6.20
C GLU A 8 -14.52 11.02 7.49
N GLU A 9 -14.59 9.67 7.43
CA GLU A 9 -15.10 8.82 8.53
C GLU A 9 -14.11 8.24 9.57
N CYS A 10 -12.80 8.18 9.30
CA CYS A 10 -11.89 7.35 10.13
C CYS A 10 -11.33 8.05 11.39
N GLY A 11 -11.67 9.33 11.59
CA GLY A 11 -11.24 10.12 12.75
C GLY A 11 -12.24 11.18 13.23
N SER A 12 -13.31 11.46 12.47
CA SER A 12 -14.27 12.53 12.79
C SER A 12 -15.56 12.03 13.48
N GLY A 13 -15.93 10.76 13.28
CA GLY A 13 -17.20 10.17 13.76
C GLY A 13 -17.20 9.58 15.19
N GLY A 14 -16.13 9.78 15.96
CA GLY A 14 -15.96 9.21 17.31
C GLY A 14 -15.70 7.70 17.36
N GLY A 15 -14.89 7.28 18.33
CA GLY A 15 -14.60 5.86 18.61
C GLY A 15 -13.38 5.27 17.88
N TRP A 16 -12.74 6.02 16.99
CA TRP A 16 -11.50 5.58 16.34
C TRP A 16 -10.26 5.91 17.19
N THR A 17 -9.35 4.96 17.29
CA THR A 17 -8.04 5.14 17.94
C THR A 17 -6.93 4.92 16.93
N ARG A 18 -6.01 5.89 16.80
CA ARG A 18 -4.85 5.76 15.91
C ARG A 18 -3.83 4.78 16.49
N LEU A 19 -3.50 3.74 15.74
CA LEU A 19 -2.46 2.76 16.10
C LEU A 19 -1.13 3.02 15.41
N ALA A 20 -1.16 3.58 14.20
CA ALA A 20 0.05 3.81 13.40
C ALA A 20 0.04 5.19 12.78
N TYR A 21 1.22 5.82 12.72
CA TYR A 21 1.44 7.09 12.05
C TYR A 21 2.88 7.18 11.55
N LEU A 22 3.04 7.67 10.33
CA LEU A 22 4.30 8.13 9.75
C LEU A 22 3.99 9.28 8.81
N ASP A 23 4.79 10.33 8.88
CA ASP A 23 4.79 11.44 7.94
C ASP A 23 6.22 11.88 7.68
N MET A 24 6.77 11.47 6.54
CA MET A 24 8.15 11.75 6.16
C MET A 24 8.35 13.18 5.62
N SER A 25 7.28 13.96 5.46
CA SER A 25 7.39 15.41 5.23
C SER A 25 7.90 16.13 6.49
N ASP A 26 7.62 15.56 7.68
CA ASP A 26 8.24 15.97 8.92
C ASP A 26 9.70 15.50 8.95
N ALA A 27 10.62 16.46 8.85
CA ALA A 27 12.06 16.23 8.86
C ALA A 27 12.57 15.54 10.14
N THR A 28 11.78 15.55 11.23
CA THR A 28 12.15 14.91 12.51
C THR A 28 11.79 13.43 12.57
N GLN A 29 10.90 12.95 11.69
CA GLN A 29 10.55 11.54 11.63
C GLN A 29 11.60 10.74 10.86
N ASN A 30 11.81 9.50 11.28
CA ASN A 30 12.78 8.57 10.68
C ASN A 30 12.06 7.30 10.22
N CYS A 31 12.67 6.60 9.28
CA CYS A 31 12.13 5.32 8.83
C CYS A 31 12.06 4.30 9.98
N PRO A 32 11.01 3.47 10.01
CA PRO A 32 10.90 2.40 11.00
C PRO A 32 12.12 1.47 10.95
N SER A 33 12.40 0.80 12.07
CA SER A 33 13.52 -0.15 12.15
C SER A 33 13.42 -1.21 11.04
N GLY A 34 14.53 -1.46 10.34
CA GLY A 34 14.62 -2.39 9.21
C GLY A 34 14.34 -1.76 7.84
N PHE A 35 13.72 -0.59 7.78
CA PHE A 35 13.51 0.16 6.54
C PHE A 35 14.72 1.04 6.24
N ARG A 36 14.96 1.33 4.96
CA ARG A 36 15.93 2.32 4.51
C ARG A 36 15.25 3.59 4.02
N LEU A 37 15.97 4.71 4.11
CA LEU A 37 15.53 6.01 3.59
C LEU A 37 15.78 6.10 2.08
N TYR A 38 14.72 6.39 1.34
CA TYR A 38 14.78 6.93 -0.01
C TYR A 38 14.65 8.45 0.06
N GLN A 39 15.49 9.16 -0.69
CA GLN A 39 15.43 10.62 -0.76
C GLN A 39 15.82 11.12 -2.15
N SER A 40 14.87 11.75 -2.83
CA SER A 40 15.06 12.35 -4.16
C SER A 40 13.98 13.40 -4.40
N GLY A 41 14.25 14.43 -5.19
CA GLY A 41 13.22 15.41 -5.60
C GLY A 41 12.52 16.15 -4.45
N GLY A 42 13.12 16.24 -3.27
CA GLY A 42 12.49 16.78 -2.05
C GLY A 42 11.57 15.81 -1.31
N VAL A 43 11.35 14.60 -1.84
CA VAL A 43 10.58 13.53 -1.20
C VAL A 43 11.49 12.69 -0.33
N ARG A 44 10.97 12.31 0.85
CA ARG A 44 11.55 11.29 1.74
C ARG A 44 10.54 10.16 1.88
N ALA A 45 11.00 8.91 1.78
CA ALA A 45 10.16 7.74 1.90
C ALA A 45 10.94 6.55 2.48
N CYS A 46 10.24 5.55 2.99
CA CYS A 46 10.80 4.42 3.70
C CYS A 46 10.49 3.12 2.98
N GLY A 47 11.53 2.44 2.53
CA GLY A 47 11.40 1.21 1.74
C GLY A 47 12.25 0.06 2.28
N ARG A 48 12.35 -1.01 1.50
CA ARG A 48 13.07 -2.23 1.85
C ARG A 48 14.57 -1.99 1.90
N ASN A 49 15.23 -2.62 2.87
CA ASN A 49 16.68 -2.66 2.99
C ASN A 49 17.22 -4.05 2.63
N SER A 50 16.80 -4.59 1.48
CA SER A 50 17.16 -5.94 1.04
C SER A 50 17.28 -5.99 -0.48
N SER A 51 18.29 -6.73 -0.96
CA SER A 51 18.50 -6.98 -2.38
C SER A 51 17.83 -8.27 -2.90
N SER A 52 17.07 -8.96 -2.05
CA SER A 52 16.34 -10.19 -2.40
C SER A 52 14.83 -10.01 -2.26
N GLY A 53 14.07 -10.81 -3.02
CA GLY A 53 12.63 -10.91 -2.90
C GLY A 53 12.18 -11.21 -1.48
N GLY A 54 11.22 -10.43 -0.99
CA GLY A 54 10.84 -10.43 0.41
C GLY A 54 10.06 -9.19 0.81
N CYS A 55 9.67 -9.16 2.08
CA CYS A 55 9.05 -8.00 2.68
C CYS A 55 9.85 -7.53 3.89
N VAL A 56 9.96 -6.22 4.06
CA VAL A 56 10.27 -5.60 5.35
C VAL A 56 8.94 -5.29 6.05
N SER A 57 8.87 -5.39 7.38
CA SER A 57 7.64 -5.09 8.11
C SER A 57 7.85 -4.32 9.39
N VAL A 58 6.80 -3.61 9.79
CA VAL A 58 6.66 -2.98 11.10
C VAL A 58 5.31 -3.40 11.69
N GLN A 59 5.33 -3.76 12.98
CA GLN A 59 4.14 -4.15 13.72
C GLN A 59 3.75 -3.05 14.70
N PHE A 60 2.45 -2.79 14.78
CA PHE A 60 1.82 -1.82 15.66
C PHE A 60 0.93 -2.59 16.65
N PRO A 61 1.39 -2.77 17.90
CA PRO A 61 0.58 -3.41 18.92
C PRO A 61 -0.72 -2.65 19.16
N SER A 62 -1.84 -3.37 19.30
CA SER A 62 -3.12 -2.79 19.71
C SER A 62 -3.11 -2.28 21.16
N ASN A 63 -2.13 -2.71 21.97
CA ASN A 63 -2.04 -2.43 23.40
C ASN A 63 -3.33 -2.77 24.18
N GLY A 64 -4.01 -3.84 23.78
CA GLY A 64 -5.24 -4.32 24.42
C GLY A 64 -6.51 -3.61 23.95
N ILE A 65 -6.42 -2.71 22.97
CA ILE A 65 -7.59 -2.14 22.30
C ILE A 65 -8.32 -3.26 21.56
N ILE A 66 -9.57 -3.48 21.93
CA ILE A 66 -10.49 -4.40 21.26
C ILE A 66 -11.12 -3.65 20.10
N TYR A 67 -11.02 -4.18 18.89
CA TYR A 67 -11.55 -3.54 17.68
C TYR A 67 -12.16 -4.57 16.72
N SER A 68 -13.12 -4.14 15.90
CA SER A 68 -13.67 -4.91 14.78
C SER A 68 -13.60 -4.16 13.45
N GLN A 69 -13.09 -2.94 13.44
CA GLN A 69 -12.89 -2.17 12.22
C GLN A 69 -11.47 -1.61 12.14
N ILE A 70 -10.96 -1.51 10.92
CA ILE A 70 -9.68 -0.88 10.60
C ILE A 70 -9.92 0.11 9.48
N CYS A 71 -9.39 1.31 9.63
CA CYS A 71 -9.36 2.27 8.53
C CYS A 71 -8.02 2.98 8.49
N GLY A 72 -7.58 3.37 7.29
CA GLY A 72 -6.39 4.17 7.16
C GLY A 72 -6.15 4.60 5.72
N ARG A 73 -5.03 5.28 5.52
CA ARG A 73 -4.49 5.58 4.20
C ARG A 73 -2.98 5.45 4.24
N VAL A 74 -2.40 5.15 3.08
CA VAL A 74 -0.97 5.02 2.87
C VAL A 74 -0.63 5.73 1.58
N THR A 75 0.42 6.55 1.60
CA THR A 75 0.99 7.14 0.38
C THR A 75 2.38 6.56 0.20
N GLY A 76 2.61 6.02 -1.00
CA GLY A 76 3.90 5.47 -1.41
C GLY A 76 4.40 6.10 -2.69
N TYR A 77 5.50 5.58 -3.19
CA TYR A 77 6.06 5.94 -4.48
C TYR A 77 6.60 4.68 -5.14
N GLN A 78 6.52 4.61 -6.47
CA GLN A 78 7.20 3.56 -7.21
C GLN A 78 8.71 3.83 -7.21
N TYR A 79 9.50 2.79 -6.97
CA TYR A 79 10.94 2.82 -7.20
C TYR A 79 11.32 1.68 -8.16
N GLY A 80 11.94 2.03 -9.28
CA GLY A 80 12.36 1.03 -10.26
C GLY A 80 11.19 0.29 -10.92
N HIS A 81 11.33 -1.04 -11.01
CA HIS A 81 10.50 -1.90 -11.86
C HIS A 81 9.47 -2.71 -11.08
N THR A 82 8.34 -2.12 -10.67
CA THR A 82 7.36 -2.91 -9.90
C THR A 82 6.43 -3.75 -10.78
N ASP A 83 6.24 -5.03 -10.50
CA ASP A 83 5.45 -5.98 -11.30
C ASP A 83 3.98 -6.14 -10.87
N GLY A 84 3.57 -5.52 -9.76
CA GLY A 84 2.20 -5.61 -9.24
C GLY A 84 1.95 -6.87 -8.43
N LEU A 85 1.27 -7.89 -8.98
CA LEU A 85 0.81 -9.08 -8.21
C LEU A 85 1.53 -10.38 -8.60
N HIS A 86 1.93 -11.14 -7.57
CA HIS A 86 2.45 -12.50 -7.71
C HIS A 86 1.41 -13.53 -7.25
N THR A 87 0.47 -13.86 -8.13
CA THR A 87 -0.77 -14.60 -7.81
C THR A 87 -0.59 -16.01 -7.24
N HIS A 88 0.60 -16.60 -7.37
CA HIS A 88 0.92 -17.94 -6.87
C HIS A 88 1.48 -17.97 -5.45
N ARG A 89 1.55 -16.82 -4.78
CA ARG A 89 2.15 -16.65 -3.46
C ARG A 89 1.09 -16.48 -2.38
N SER A 90 1.40 -16.96 -1.17
CA SER A 90 0.55 -16.84 0.01
C SER A 90 0.71 -15.47 0.68
N ILE A 91 -0.22 -15.16 1.60
CA ILE A 91 -0.17 -13.96 2.42
C ILE A 91 1.13 -13.80 3.21
N ASP A 92 1.83 -14.90 3.52
CA ASP A 92 3.09 -14.85 4.28
C ASP A 92 4.30 -14.48 3.41
N ASN A 93 4.15 -14.54 2.09
CA ASN A 93 5.21 -14.24 1.13
C ASN A 93 5.07 -12.80 0.56
N TYR A 94 5.95 -12.42 -0.36
CA TYR A 94 5.82 -11.19 -1.16
C TYR A 94 4.81 -11.42 -2.28
N TYR A 95 3.53 -11.53 -1.95
CA TYR A 95 2.49 -11.83 -2.95
C TYR A 95 2.10 -10.64 -3.83
N LEU A 96 2.66 -9.47 -3.51
CA LEU A 96 2.55 -8.23 -4.24
C LEU A 96 3.87 -7.47 -4.17
N GLU A 97 4.02 -6.57 -5.12
CA GLU A 97 4.88 -5.39 -5.07
C GLU A 97 4.07 -4.22 -4.53
N GLY A 98 4.55 -3.58 -3.46
CA GLY A 98 3.79 -2.57 -2.75
C GLY A 98 3.66 -2.84 -1.25
N VAL A 99 2.52 -2.42 -0.69
CA VAL A 99 2.23 -2.51 0.73
C VAL A 99 1.16 -3.56 1.02
N SER A 100 1.45 -4.48 1.94
CA SER A 100 0.46 -5.40 2.49
C SER A 100 0.16 -5.02 3.95
N ILE A 101 -1.09 -4.61 4.21
CA ILE A 101 -1.59 -4.41 5.57
C ILE A 101 -2.24 -5.71 6.06
N THR A 102 -1.80 -6.20 7.21
CA THR A 102 -2.28 -7.46 7.79
C THR A 102 -2.48 -7.33 9.29
N ARG A 103 -3.11 -8.33 9.92
CA ARG A 103 -3.26 -8.40 11.38
C ARG A 103 -3.03 -9.79 11.93
N GLY A 104 -2.56 -9.85 13.17
CA GLY A 104 -2.53 -11.05 13.98
C GLY A 104 -1.55 -12.14 13.51
N SER A 105 -1.51 -13.23 14.27
CA SER A 105 -0.75 -14.44 13.98
C SER A 105 -1.60 -15.68 14.30
N PRO A 106 -2.02 -16.49 13.32
CA PRO A 106 -1.62 -16.46 11.90
C PRO A 106 -2.07 -15.17 11.20
N ARG A 107 -1.31 -14.79 10.16
CA ARG A 107 -1.51 -13.53 9.44
C ARG A 107 -2.86 -13.51 8.73
N GLN A 108 -3.62 -12.44 8.93
CA GLN A 108 -4.90 -12.19 8.26
C GLN A 108 -4.83 -10.94 7.41
N HIS A 109 -5.46 -10.98 6.23
CA HIS A 109 -5.46 -9.87 5.29
C HIS A 109 -6.34 -8.71 5.78
N VAL A 110 -5.84 -7.49 5.63
CA VAL A 110 -6.61 -6.25 5.84
C VAL A 110 -6.77 -5.54 4.51
N TRP A 111 -5.66 -5.13 3.88
CA TRP A 111 -5.66 -4.40 2.62
C TRP A 111 -4.37 -4.63 1.83
N SER A 112 -4.46 -4.59 0.51
CA SER A 112 -3.30 -4.61 -0.41
C SER A 112 -3.20 -3.27 -1.14
N LEU A 113 -2.05 -2.61 -1.08
CA LEU A 113 -1.76 -1.45 -1.92
C LEU A 113 -0.68 -1.84 -2.92
N ILE A 114 -1.07 -2.03 -4.17
CA ILE A 114 -0.28 -2.68 -5.21
C ILE A 114 0.40 -1.61 -6.05
N SER A 115 1.71 -1.72 -6.26
CA SER A 115 2.47 -0.86 -7.19
C SER A 115 2.55 -1.54 -8.55
N GLY A 116 1.83 -1.00 -9.53
CA GLY A 116 1.84 -1.48 -10.91
C GLY A 116 3.11 -1.07 -11.66
N TYR A 117 3.32 -1.69 -12.82
CA TYR A 117 4.51 -1.44 -13.64
C TYR A 117 4.54 -0.06 -14.33
N THR A 118 3.44 0.30 -14.96
CA THR A 118 3.28 1.55 -15.72
C THR A 118 1.79 1.86 -15.91
N GLU A 119 1.44 3.14 -15.96
CA GLU A 119 0.08 3.62 -16.21
C GLU A 119 -0.50 3.17 -17.56
N LEU A 120 0.38 2.75 -18.47
CA LEU A 120 0.05 2.33 -19.84
C LEU A 120 -0.01 0.81 -20.01
N GLY A 121 0.23 0.03 -18.95
CA GLY A 121 0.25 -1.42 -18.98
C GLY A 121 -1.14 -2.01 -18.67
N LEU A 122 -1.71 -2.75 -19.62
CA LEU A 122 -3.02 -3.40 -19.44
C LEU A 122 -3.10 -4.28 -18.20
N ASN A 123 -2.01 -4.98 -17.87
CA ASN A 123 -1.94 -5.91 -16.74
C ASN A 123 -1.11 -5.38 -15.56
N SER A 124 -0.77 -4.08 -15.55
CA SER A 124 -0.02 -3.47 -14.44
C SER A 124 -0.82 -3.47 -13.14
N CYS A 125 -2.14 -3.28 -13.25
CA CYS A 125 -3.05 -3.33 -12.13
C CYS A 125 -4.27 -4.22 -12.42
N PRO A 126 -4.84 -4.92 -11.40
CA PRO A 126 -6.04 -5.74 -11.57
C PRO A 126 -7.28 -4.92 -11.97
N CYS A 127 -7.34 -3.65 -11.56
CA CYS A 127 -8.43 -2.73 -11.86
C CYS A 127 -8.26 -2.01 -13.21
N ASN A 128 -7.16 -2.23 -13.94
CA ASN A 128 -6.97 -1.55 -15.22
C ASN A 128 -8.06 -1.92 -16.22
N ASN A 129 -8.44 -0.95 -17.05
CA ASN A 129 -9.44 -1.17 -18.08
C ASN A 129 -8.98 -2.25 -19.07
N GLY A 130 -9.68 -3.38 -19.08
CA GLY A 130 -9.31 -4.54 -19.91
C GLY A 130 -8.25 -5.47 -19.29
N SER A 131 -7.87 -5.27 -18.02
CA SER A 131 -6.97 -6.18 -17.30
C SER A 131 -7.54 -7.58 -17.17
N SER A 132 -6.69 -8.58 -17.36
CA SER A 132 -7.02 -9.99 -17.08
C SER A 132 -6.43 -10.51 -15.77
N VAL A 133 -5.75 -9.66 -15.01
CA VAL A 133 -5.09 -10.04 -13.77
C VAL A 133 -6.15 -10.33 -12.71
N SER A 134 -6.12 -11.54 -12.16
CA SER A 134 -6.96 -11.92 -11.03
C SER A 134 -6.21 -11.73 -9.71
N VAL A 135 -6.92 -11.21 -8.72
CA VAL A 135 -6.42 -11.12 -7.34
C VAL A 135 -6.58 -12.46 -6.62
N GLN A 136 -5.70 -12.75 -5.68
CA GLN A 136 -5.83 -13.90 -4.80
C GLN A 136 -7.13 -13.81 -3.98
N SER A 137 -7.74 -14.96 -3.67
CA SER A 137 -9.04 -15.01 -2.99
C SER A 137 -9.06 -14.31 -1.63
N PHE A 138 -7.94 -14.28 -0.91
CA PHE A 138 -7.84 -13.60 0.39
C PHE A 138 -7.85 -12.07 0.29
N ILE A 139 -7.49 -11.50 -0.88
CA ILE A 139 -7.52 -10.06 -1.14
C ILE A 139 -8.97 -9.64 -1.42
N GLY A 140 -9.64 -10.35 -2.33
CA GLY A 140 -10.98 -9.98 -2.81
C GLY A 140 -10.99 -8.54 -3.32
N ASN A 141 -11.92 -7.71 -2.84
CA ASN A 141 -12.06 -6.31 -3.24
C ASN A 141 -11.26 -5.33 -2.35
N ASN A 142 -10.38 -5.82 -1.48
CA ASN A 142 -9.72 -5.02 -0.46
C ASN A 142 -8.32 -4.61 -0.91
N TYR A 143 -8.27 -3.90 -2.03
CA TYR A 143 -7.02 -3.44 -2.60
C TYR A 143 -7.16 -2.08 -3.27
N PHE A 144 -6.05 -1.36 -3.31
CA PHE A 144 -5.80 -0.28 -4.26
C PHE A 144 -4.64 -0.69 -5.16
N CYS A 145 -4.59 -0.18 -6.37
CA CYS A 145 -3.49 -0.42 -7.29
C CYS A 145 -3.23 0.82 -8.13
N GLU A 146 -1.96 1.17 -8.30
CA GLU A 146 -1.54 2.35 -9.05
C GLU A 146 -0.08 2.20 -9.48
N SER A 147 0.32 2.86 -10.56
CA SER A 147 1.71 2.99 -11.00
C SER A 147 2.10 4.45 -10.98
N GLY A 148 3.33 4.77 -10.57
CA GLY A 148 3.88 6.13 -10.64
C GLY A 148 4.65 6.41 -11.94
N ASN A 149 4.75 5.42 -12.83
CA ASN A 149 5.45 5.51 -14.11
C ASN A 149 4.49 5.69 -15.30
N SER A 150 4.35 6.93 -15.76
CA SER A 150 3.59 7.30 -16.97
C SER A 150 4.19 6.85 -18.30
N ASN A 151 5.41 6.29 -18.32
CA ASN A 151 6.11 5.95 -19.57
C ASN A 151 6.00 4.47 -19.95
N SER A 152 5.67 4.21 -21.22
CA SER A 152 5.61 2.87 -21.81
C SER A 152 6.97 2.28 -22.19
N SER A 153 8.04 3.07 -22.16
CA SER A 153 9.35 2.73 -22.73
C SER A 153 10.31 2.04 -21.74
N GLY A 154 9.82 1.67 -20.57
CA GLY A 154 10.58 1.00 -19.51
C GLY A 154 10.67 1.82 -18.22
N THR A 155 11.23 1.19 -17.19
CA THR A 155 11.46 1.81 -15.88
C THR A 155 12.92 2.22 -15.71
N SER A 156 13.14 3.27 -14.93
CA SER A 156 14.47 3.72 -14.50
C SER A 156 14.64 3.42 -13.01
N GLN A 157 15.87 3.19 -12.57
CA GLN A 157 16.22 2.97 -11.16
C GLN A 157 16.21 4.30 -10.38
N ILE A 158 15.02 4.90 -10.30
CA ILE A 158 14.74 6.18 -9.65
C ILE A 158 13.49 6.06 -8.79
N LEU A 159 13.35 7.00 -7.86
CA LEU A 159 12.10 7.24 -7.14
C LEU A 159 11.20 8.12 -8.02
N TYR A 160 10.04 7.60 -8.42
CA TYR A 160 9.06 8.31 -9.23
C TYR A 160 8.26 9.27 -8.34
N THR A 161 8.80 10.47 -8.11
CA THR A 161 8.23 11.42 -7.13
C THR A 161 7.10 12.30 -7.65
N SER A 162 6.87 12.33 -8.97
CA SER A 162 5.85 13.17 -9.59
C SER A 162 4.43 12.64 -9.40
N ASP A 163 4.30 11.36 -9.13
CA ASP A 163 3.03 10.66 -9.05
C ASP A 163 3.03 9.72 -7.84
N PRO A 164 2.54 10.19 -6.67
CA PRO A 164 2.43 9.38 -5.47
C PRO A 164 1.43 8.23 -5.67
N LEU A 165 1.76 7.06 -5.13
CA LEU A 165 0.90 5.90 -5.21
C LEU A 165 -0.21 5.93 -4.16
N TRP A 166 -1.37 5.42 -4.60
CA TRP A 166 -2.59 5.13 -3.85
C TRP A 166 -3.29 6.36 -3.29
N ASP A 167 -3.10 7.51 -3.94
CA ASP A 167 -3.72 8.78 -3.57
C ASP A 167 -5.02 9.08 -4.34
N GLY A 168 -5.32 8.28 -5.37
CA GLY A 168 -6.50 8.43 -6.23
C GLY A 168 -6.37 9.55 -7.26
N GLN A 169 -5.16 10.00 -7.54
CA GLN A 169 -4.85 11.06 -8.52
C GLN A 169 -3.81 10.56 -9.51
N GLY A 170 -3.51 11.32 -10.56
CA GLY A 170 -2.42 10.94 -11.48
C GLY A 170 -2.69 9.77 -12.42
N CYS A 171 -3.69 8.92 -12.18
CA CYS A 171 -3.97 7.78 -13.04
C CYS A 171 -4.17 8.11 -14.54
N GLY A 172 -3.38 7.46 -15.38
CA GLY A 172 -3.56 7.41 -16.83
C GLY A 172 -4.86 6.70 -17.27
N SER A 173 -5.12 6.66 -18.58
CA SER A 173 -6.41 6.17 -19.10
C SER A 173 -6.72 4.71 -18.75
N LEU A 174 -5.70 3.83 -18.70
CA LEU A 174 -5.90 2.43 -18.33
C LEU A 174 -6.11 2.26 -16.83
N GLU A 175 -5.43 3.04 -16.01
CA GLU A 175 -5.55 3.05 -14.54
C GLU A 175 -6.73 3.88 -14.03
N SER A 176 -7.43 4.60 -14.89
CA SER A 176 -8.59 5.40 -14.50
C SER A 176 -9.62 4.66 -13.63
N PRO A 177 -9.93 3.35 -13.82
CA PRO A 177 -10.84 2.67 -12.90
C PRO A 177 -10.24 2.43 -11.51
N CYS A 178 -8.91 2.36 -11.40
CA CYS A 178 -8.19 2.21 -10.14
C CYS A 178 -8.23 3.47 -9.27
N CYS A 179 -8.12 4.66 -9.87
CA CYS A 179 -8.29 5.94 -9.15
C CYS A 179 -9.74 6.27 -8.81
N ASN A 180 -10.72 5.64 -9.47
CA ASN A 180 -12.14 5.90 -9.25
C ASN A 180 -12.82 4.83 -8.38
N VAL A 181 -12.04 4.07 -7.59
CA VAL A 181 -12.61 3.11 -6.65
C VAL A 181 -13.20 3.83 -5.43
N PRO A 182 -14.34 3.36 -4.88
CA PRO A 182 -14.91 3.96 -3.69
C PRO A 182 -13.93 3.96 -2.51
N GLY A 183 -13.82 5.10 -1.84
CA GLY A 183 -13.05 5.24 -0.59
C GLY A 183 -11.60 5.68 -0.76
N ILE A 184 -10.94 5.50 -1.92
CA ILE A 184 -9.56 5.94 -2.14
C ILE A 184 -9.40 7.44 -1.81
N PRO A 185 -8.37 7.86 -1.03
CA PRO A 185 -7.19 7.10 -0.56
C PRO A 185 -7.39 6.32 0.75
N TRP A 186 -8.60 6.30 1.31
CA TRP A 186 -8.92 5.65 2.58
C TRP A 186 -9.44 4.22 2.37
N PHE A 187 -8.70 3.24 2.90
CA PHE A 187 -9.22 1.89 3.01
C PHE A 187 -10.05 1.73 4.29
N HIS A 188 -11.12 0.93 4.22
CA HIS A 188 -11.94 0.57 5.38
C HIS A 188 -12.25 -0.91 5.38
N ARG A 189 -11.95 -1.58 6.48
CA ARG A 189 -12.18 -3.00 6.70
C ARG A 189 -13.08 -3.20 7.92
N ASP A 190 -14.29 -3.67 7.70
CA ASP A 190 -15.27 -3.97 8.73
C ASP A 190 -15.43 -5.49 8.90
N TYR A 191 -15.12 -5.99 10.11
CA TYR A 191 -15.27 -7.39 10.50
C TYR A 191 -16.61 -7.68 11.22
N GLY A 192 -17.52 -6.70 11.28
CA GLY A 192 -18.82 -6.77 11.93
C GLY A 192 -18.70 -6.88 13.44
N SER A 193 -19.31 -7.92 14.01
CA SER A 193 -19.23 -8.21 15.45
C SER A 193 -17.97 -8.97 15.87
N ASN A 194 -17.12 -9.36 14.91
CA ASN A 194 -15.89 -10.09 15.20
C ASN A 194 -14.82 -9.12 15.68
N THR A 195 -14.59 -9.11 16.99
CA THR A 195 -13.57 -8.27 17.62
C THR A 195 -12.26 -9.01 17.81
N THR A 196 -11.16 -8.26 17.87
CA THR A 196 -9.82 -8.78 18.14
C THR A 196 -8.97 -7.76 18.89
N THR A 197 -7.82 -8.19 19.40
CA THR A 197 -6.74 -7.35 19.93
C THR A 197 -5.44 -7.56 19.16
N ASP A 198 -5.53 -8.11 17.95
CA ASP A 198 -4.38 -8.37 17.09
C ASP A 198 -3.55 -7.09 16.86
N TYR A 199 -2.24 -7.24 16.68
CA TYR A 199 -1.43 -6.16 16.13
C TYR A 199 -1.84 -5.90 14.67
N ILE A 200 -1.58 -4.68 14.20
CA ILE A 200 -1.57 -4.36 12.77
C ILE A 200 -0.13 -4.44 12.26
N GLU A 201 0.08 -5.03 11.10
CA GLU A 201 1.38 -5.09 10.44
C GLU A 201 1.30 -4.40 9.08
N LEU A 202 2.22 -3.47 8.84
CA LEU A 202 2.49 -2.90 7.52
C LEU A 202 3.75 -3.56 6.97
N ARG A 203 3.65 -4.09 5.76
CA ARG A 203 4.76 -4.75 5.06
C ARG A 203 4.99 -4.07 3.72
N VAL A 204 6.22 -3.67 3.42
CA VAL A 204 6.61 -3.29 2.04
C VAL A 204 7.29 -4.49 1.42
N CYS A 205 6.79 -4.94 0.27
CA CYS A 205 7.15 -6.17 -0.40
C CYS A 205 7.58 -5.90 -1.85
N ALA A 206 8.54 -6.67 -2.35
CA ALA A 206 8.83 -6.82 -3.78
C ALA A 206 9.55 -8.15 -4.02
N ASP A 207 9.63 -8.62 -5.27
CA ASP A 207 10.28 -9.88 -5.60
C ASP A 207 11.75 -9.76 -6.00
N ASN A 208 12.19 -8.58 -6.42
CA ASN A 208 13.58 -8.31 -6.74
C ASN A 208 14.16 -7.16 -5.93
N GLY A 209 15.48 -7.19 -5.75
CA GLY A 209 16.26 -6.10 -5.17
C GLY A 209 17.68 -6.07 -5.71
N SER A 210 17.94 -6.77 -6.82
CA SER A 210 19.26 -6.88 -7.41
C SER A 210 19.71 -5.51 -7.93
N GLU A 211 21.00 -5.17 -7.77
CA GLU A 211 21.53 -3.90 -8.24
C GLU A 211 21.20 -3.67 -9.73
N GLY A 212 20.55 -2.54 -10.03
CA GLY A 212 20.12 -2.18 -11.39
C GLY A 212 18.71 -2.66 -11.80
N TYR A 213 18.09 -3.54 -11.00
CA TYR A 213 16.72 -4.05 -11.17
C TYR A 213 16.01 -4.08 -9.83
N GLU A 214 16.27 -3.07 -8.99
CA GLU A 214 15.60 -2.98 -7.71
C GLU A 214 14.18 -2.47 -7.92
N GLU A 215 13.29 -3.07 -7.15
CA GLU A 215 11.86 -2.83 -7.22
C GLU A 215 11.44 -2.52 -5.79
N ASP A 216 10.80 -1.39 -5.58
CA ASP A 216 10.31 -1.09 -4.25
C ASP A 216 9.13 -0.16 -4.32
N SER A 217 8.41 -0.07 -3.21
CA SER A 217 7.35 0.91 -3.05
C SER A 217 7.50 1.66 -1.73
N PRO A 218 8.51 2.55 -1.61
CA PRO A 218 8.79 3.25 -0.37
C PRO A 218 7.59 4.09 0.08
N VAL A 219 7.25 4.02 1.36
CA VAL A 219 6.13 4.75 1.96
C VAL A 219 6.57 6.07 2.58
N SER A 220 5.88 7.16 2.26
CA SER A 220 6.15 8.50 2.81
C SER A 220 5.15 8.87 3.90
N TYR A 221 3.95 8.30 3.84
CA TYR A 221 2.87 8.60 4.76
C TYR A 221 2.06 7.35 5.06
N TYR A 222 1.67 7.18 6.32
CA TYR A 222 0.54 6.34 6.67
C TYR A 222 -0.12 6.81 7.95
N GLU A 223 -1.42 6.60 8.04
CA GLU A 223 -2.16 6.65 9.30
C GLU A 223 -3.17 5.51 9.33
N ILE A 224 -3.21 4.79 10.46
CA ILE A 224 -4.08 3.63 10.62
C ILE A 224 -4.78 3.72 11.97
N TYR A 225 -6.09 3.56 11.93
CA TYR A 225 -7.03 3.64 13.04
C TYR A 225 -7.79 2.33 13.20
N VAL A 226 -8.20 2.07 14.44
CA VAL A 226 -9.07 0.94 14.78
C VAL A 226 -10.27 1.40 15.62
N LYS A 227 -11.37 0.65 15.54
CA LYS A 227 -12.62 0.88 16.28
C LYS A 227 -13.30 -0.42 16.65
#